data_AF-A0A0T1Q1E2-F1
#
_entry.id   AF-A0A0T1Q1E2-F1
#
_cell.length_a   1.000
_cell.length_b   1.000
_cell.length_c   1.000
_cell.angle_alpha   90.00
_cell.angle_beta   90.00
_cell.angle_gamma   90.00
#
_symmetry.space_group_name_H-M   'P 1'
#
loop_
_entity.id
_entity.type
_entity.pdbx_description
1 polymer ?
#
loop_
_entity_poly.entity_id
_entity_poly.type
_entity_poly.pdbx_seq_one_letter_code
_entity_poly.pdbx_strand_id
1 'polypeptide(L)'
;MNGFPLIVPTGYEVGDWTIERPLGAGAFGSVYAAARRTDDRDELPARAALKFLPTGTHTPRQLRHLRDLADREVDLLRRLRSPRLIRLYETLTVDDPAHPELDGATVLVLEEAERPLQSLLSDTAAPPPSGPALLVQICEGLHQLHTAGWVHGDLKPGNVLLMKDGSVRLGDFSTASELEGTHAYAAGFATPDYTPPELLWSEVGDRGTRIRPSADVWAFGVLTHTVLTGTSPLPGGTPTARRDAALRYARGEEELRLSPALPPVWRDIVTDCLSRTHEERVAHDARSVLRRVREAAAGRMPRRRRRGRRLVPLLAASLATLTAAGLGLNALLDRQDGRNTAAGYERCAPGYVCFFSEEGGRGEMCAWENDDPEWFDGDTVCAWARKDGPRSVFNNGAADSRGFVHVSLFAKNDLKDGLGCVRQGGRRDLALSRPIASHTWTKTCEESVAL
;
A
#
# COMPACT_ATOMS: atom_id res chain seq x y z
N MET A 1 3.01 6.04 -16.01
CA MET A 1 2.73 7.33 -15.32
C MET A 1 4.05 7.71 -14.71
N ASN A 2 4.90 8.44 -15.44
CA ASN A 2 6.31 8.60 -15.03
C ASN A 2 6.54 10.06 -14.63
N GLY A 3 6.08 10.40 -13.42
CA GLY A 3 6.65 11.51 -12.67
C GLY A 3 7.69 10.92 -11.74
N PHE A 4 8.97 10.98 -12.10
CA PHE A 4 10.02 10.72 -11.13
C PHE A 4 9.87 11.72 -9.97
N PRO A 5 10.14 11.32 -8.72
CA PRO A 5 10.16 12.28 -7.62
C PRO A 5 11.17 13.38 -7.95
N LEU A 6 10.76 14.65 -7.83
CA LEU A 6 11.64 15.79 -8.08
C LEU A 6 12.88 15.68 -7.19
N ILE A 7 14.06 15.55 -7.78
CA ILE A 7 15.30 15.51 -7.01
C ILE A 7 15.73 16.95 -6.77
N VAL A 8 15.64 17.39 -5.52
CA VAL A 8 16.04 18.73 -5.08
C VAL A 8 17.43 18.66 -4.43
N PRO A 9 18.43 19.42 -4.90
CA PRO A 9 19.77 19.42 -4.32
C PRO A 9 19.81 19.95 -2.88
N THR A 10 20.70 19.40 -2.05
CA THR A 10 21.07 20.03 -0.78
C THR A 10 21.69 21.40 -1.05
N GLY A 11 21.29 22.41 -0.28
CA GLY A 11 21.68 23.81 -0.47
C GLY A 11 20.80 24.57 -1.45
N TYR A 12 19.85 23.91 -2.14
CA TYR A 12 18.88 24.59 -2.98
C TYR A 12 18.04 25.57 -2.16
N GLU A 13 17.82 26.78 -2.70
CA GLU A 13 17.06 27.83 -2.02
C GLU A 13 15.69 28.00 -2.70
N VAL A 14 14.63 28.00 -1.91
CA VAL A 14 13.27 28.29 -2.39
C VAL A 14 12.54 29.16 -1.37
N GLY A 15 12.17 30.38 -1.78
CA GLY A 15 11.67 31.39 -0.85
C GLY A 15 12.66 31.65 0.29
N ASP A 16 12.18 31.57 1.54
CA ASP A 16 12.99 31.77 2.75
C ASP A 16 13.64 30.48 3.26
N TRP A 17 13.70 29.41 2.45
CA TRP A 17 14.12 28.08 2.90
C TRP A 17 15.34 27.57 2.14
N THR A 18 16.26 26.93 2.84
CA THR A 18 17.40 26.19 2.26
C THR A 18 17.23 24.70 2.53
N ILE A 19 17.30 23.90 1.48
CA ILE A 19 17.16 22.44 1.54
C ILE A 19 18.37 21.81 2.21
N GLU A 20 18.15 20.92 3.19
CA GLU A 20 19.22 20.24 3.93
C GLU A 20 19.39 18.78 3.49
N ARG A 21 18.34 17.97 3.61
CA ARG A 21 18.39 16.52 3.37
C ARG A 21 17.04 15.96 2.94
N PRO A 22 17.01 14.86 2.16
CA PRO A 22 15.77 14.17 1.85
C PRO A 22 15.15 13.54 3.11
N LEU A 23 13.82 13.60 3.19
CA LEU A 23 12.99 12.94 4.21
C LEU A 23 12.21 11.75 3.63
N GLY A 24 11.79 11.85 2.37
CA GLY A 24 11.08 10.78 1.69
C GLY A 24 10.68 11.14 0.27
N ALA A 25 10.25 10.14 -0.48
CA ALA A 25 9.65 10.30 -1.81
C ALA A 25 8.35 9.53 -1.86
N GLY A 26 7.32 10.13 -2.48
CA GLY A 26 6.01 9.53 -2.66
C GLY A 26 5.59 9.56 -4.13
N ALA A 27 4.40 9.01 -4.42
CA ALA A 27 3.87 8.91 -5.79
C ALA A 27 3.65 10.28 -6.46
N PHE A 28 3.49 11.34 -5.67
CA PHE A 28 3.11 12.67 -6.16
C PHE A 28 4.17 13.74 -5.90
N GLY A 29 5.33 13.38 -5.32
CA GLY A 29 6.34 14.36 -4.97
C GLY A 29 7.44 13.84 -4.05
N SER A 30 8.34 14.74 -3.68
CA SER A 30 9.49 14.49 -2.82
C SER A 30 9.48 15.44 -1.63
N VAL A 31 9.97 14.98 -0.47
CA VAL A 31 9.93 15.73 0.78
C VAL A 31 11.34 15.89 1.32
N TYR A 32 11.68 17.11 1.73
CA TYR A 32 12.99 17.48 2.24
C TYR A 32 12.90 18.23 3.56
N ALA A 33 13.88 18.05 4.43
CA ALA A 33 14.07 18.95 5.56
C ALA A 33 14.69 20.24 5.05
N ALA A 34 14.22 21.37 5.55
CA ALA A 34 14.75 22.68 5.22
C ALA A 34 14.93 23.54 6.47
N ALA A 35 15.96 24.39 6.42
CA ALA A 35 16.19 25.43 7.40
C ALA A 35 15.72 26.79 6.86
N ARG A 36 15.17 27.62 7.73
CA ARG A 36 14.80 28.99 7.40
C ARG A 36 16.06 29.85 7.28
N ARG A 37 16.12 30.70 6.25
CA ARG A 37 17.27 31.56 5.91
C ARG A 37 17.31 32.86 6.72
N THR A 38 16.14 33.40 7.09
CA THR A 38 16.01 34.69 7.77
C THR A 38 15.23 34.52 9.07
N ASP A 39 15.53 35.34 10.09
CA ASP A 39 14.77 35.33 11.34
C ASP A 39 13.60 36.34 11.37
N ASP A 40 13.45 37.14 10.31
CA ASP A 40 12.52 38.29 10.24
C ASP A 40 11.02 37.92 10.17
N ARG A 41 10.68 36.63 10.31
CA ARG A 41 9.30 36.12 10.22
C ARG A 41 8.96 35.34 11.49
N ASP A 42 8.65 36.03 12.58
CA ASP A 42 8.36 35.43 13.91
C ASP A 42 7.30 34.30 13.90
N GLU A 43 6.43 34.25 12.88
CA GLU A 43 5.38 33.24 12.76
C GLU A 43 5.81 31.89 12.14
N LEU A 44 6.97 31.83 11.47
CA LEU A 44 7.49 30.61 10.85
C LEU A 44 8.49 29.89 11.78
N PRO A 45 8.57 28.55 11.75
CA PRO A 45 9.59 27.84 12.51
C PRO A 45 10.98 27.97 11.86
N ALA A 46 12.04 27.73 12.65
CA ALA A 46 13.41 27.67 12.13
C ALA A 46 13.64 26.49 11.16
N ARG A 47 12.81 25.44 11.24
CA ARG A 47 12.90 24.24 10.41
C ARG A 47 11.53 23.77 9.96
N ALA A 48 11.46 23.23 8.75
CA ALA A 48 10.24 22.73 8.14
C ALA A 48 10.51 21.51 7.24
N ALA A 49 9.45 20.79 6.88
CA ALA A 49 9.47 19.80 5.82
C ALA A 49 8.86 20.41 4.54
N LEU A 50 9.59 20.40 3.43
CA LEU A 50 9.15 20.94 2.15
C LEU A 50 8.79 19.79 1.21
N LYS A 51 7.50 19.70 0.82
CA LYS A 51 6.99 18.74 -0.17
C LYS A 51 6.94 19.41 -1.54
N PHE A 52 7.75 18.94 -2.48
CA PHE A 52 7.80 19.40 -3.86
C PHE A 52 6.88 18.55 -4.73
N LEU A 53 5.97 19.21 -5.44
CA LEU A 53 5.01 18.61 -6.35
C LEU A 53 5.33 19.06 -7.78
N PRO A 54 5.50 18.14 -8.76
CA PRO A 54 5.85 18.48 -10.15
C PRO A 54 4.65 19.06 -10.91
N THR A 55 4.22 20.26 -10.52
CA THR A 55 3.14 21.02 -11.13
C THR A 55 3.61 21.99 -12.22
N GLY A 56 4.91 21.96 -12.55
CA GLY A 56 5.60 22.80 -13.53
C GLY A 56 5.21 22.55 -14.99
N THR A 57 6.03 22.91 -15.97
CA THR A 57 5.60 23.01 -17.39
C THR A 57 5.73 21.75 -18.24
N HIS A 58 6.22 20.62 -17.70
CA HIS A 58 6.41 19.40 -18.47
C HIS A 58 5.13 18.51 -18.49
N THR A 59 4.44 18.51 -19.64
CA THR A 59 3.25 17.71 -20.08
C THR A 59 1.82 18.16 -19.67
N PRO A 60 0.99 18.75 -20.58
CA PRO A 60 -0.27 19.43 -20.23
C PRO A 60 -1.40 18.61 -19.55
N ARG A 61 -1.44 17.28 -19.66
CA ARG A 61 -2.55 16.44 -19.15
C ARG A 61 -2.30 15.92 -17.73
N GLN A 62 -1.07 15.53 -17.40
CA GLN A 62 -0.69 15.07 -16.06
C GLN A 62 -0.63 16.23 -15.07
N LEU A 63 -0.28 17.43 -15.55
CA LEU A 63 -0.19 18.65 -14.74
C LEU A 63 -1.52 19.08 -14.12
N ARG A 64 -2.64 18.96 -14.83
CA ARG A 64 -3.95 19.33 -14.26
C ARG A 64 -4.29 18.42 -13.07
N HIS A 65 -4.10 17.12 -13.25
CA HIS A 65 -4.40 16.16 -12.19
C HIS A 65 -3.53 16.36 -10.94
N LEU A 66 -2.23 16.56 -11.12
CA LEU A 66 -1.30 16.82 -10.00
C LEU A 66 -1.59 18.15 -9.30
N ARG A 67 -1.95 19.19 -10.06
CA ARG A 67 -2.41 20.47 -9.50
C ARG A 67 -3.70 20.29 -8.71
N ASP A 68 -4.68 19.54 -9.22
CA ASP A 68 -5.92 19.26 -8.51
C ASP A 68 -5.66 18.53 -7.17
N LEU A 69 -4.71 17.58 -7.13
CA LEU A 69 -4.32 16.89 -5.89
C LEU A 69 -3.61 17.86 -4.92
N ALA A 70 -2.72 18.72 -5.42
CA ALA A 70 -2.03 19.74 -4.63
C ALA A 70 -3.02 20.74 -4.02
N ASP A 71 -3.93 21.26 -4.83
CA ASP A 71 -4.93 22.25 -4.44
C ASP A 71 -5.89 21.69 -3.38
N ARG A 72 -6.27 20.40 -3.48
CA ARG A 72 -7.07 19.72 -2.46
C ARG A 72 -6.33 19.57 -1.14
N GLU A 73 -5.07 19.14 -1.18
CA GLU A 73 -4.24 19.02 0.03
C GLU A 73 -4.07 20.38 0.71
N VAL A 74 -3.83 21.44 -0.06
CA VAL A 74 -3.74 22.82 0.43
C VAL A 74 -5.07 23.29 1.02
N ASP A 75 -6.20 23.08 0.34
CA ASP A 75 -7.52 23.49 0.80
C ASP A 75 -7.90 22.82 2.13
N LEU A 76 -7.69 21.50 2.24
CA LEU A 76 -7.90 20.75 3.48
C LEU A 76 -7.03 21.31 4.62
N LEU A 77 -5.72 21.44 4.40
CA LEU A 77 -4.78 21.85 5.45
C LEU A 77 -4.96 23.32 5.87
N ARG A 78 -5.44 24.18 4.97
CA ARG A 78 -5.80 25.57 5.31
C ARG A 78 -7.08 25.65 6.13
N ARG A 79 -8.09 24.83 5.81
CA ARG A 79 -9.39 24.80 6.53
C ARG A 79 -9.27 24.11 7.89
N LEU A 80 -8.47 23.06 8.00
CA LEU A 80 -8.43 22.19 9.17
C LEU A 80 -7.14 22.36 9.96
N ARG A 81 -7.18 23.25 10.96
CA ARG A 81 -6.12 23.38 11.96
C ARG A 81 -6.45 22.50 13.17
N SER A 82 -5.74 21.39 13.31
CA SER A 82 -5.90 20.47 14.43
C SER A 82 -4.54 19.95 14.92
N PRO A 83 -4.36 19.72 16.23
CA PRO A 83 -3.18 19.06 16.78
C PRO A 83 -3.03 17.58 16.38
N ARG A 84 -3.86 17.04 15.49
CA ARG A 84 -3.70 15.66 14.95
C ARG A 84 -3.49 15.62 13.45
N LEU A 85 -3.43 16.76 12.78
CA LEU A 85 -3.13 16.87 11.34
C LEU A 85 -1.85 17.68 11.17
N ILE A 86 -0.98 17.29 10.23
CA ILE A 86 0.27 18.01 9.99
C ILE A 86 -0.02 19.46 9.61
N ARG A 87 0.69 20.41 10.19
CA ARG A 87 0.42 21.82 9.91
C ARG A 87 1.05 22.24 8.57
N LEU A 88 0.28 22.93 7.74
CA LEU A 88 0.78 23.73 6.61
C LEU A 88 1.08 25.14 7.09
N TYR A 89 2.31 25.60 6.86
CA TYR A 89 2.74 26.97 7.16
C TYR A 89 2.48 27.90 5.98
N GLU A 90 2.95 27.52 4.79
CA GLU A 90 2.81 28.30 3.57
C GLU A 90 2.93 27.42 2.32
N THR A 91 2.63 28.01 1.17
CA THR A 91 2.74 27.39 -0.15
C THR A 91 3.59 28.28 -1.04
N LEU A 92 4.57 27.70 -1.71
CA LEU A 92 5.47 28.41 -2.64
C LEU A 92 5.32 27.84 -4.05
N THR A 93 5.73 28.62 -5.03
CA THR A 93 5.93 28.15 -6.40
C THR A 93 7.38 28.42 -6.76
N VAL A 94 8.07 27.40 -7.27
CA VAL A 94 9.44 27.56 -7.77
C VAL A 94 9.40 28.39 -9.04
N ASP A 95 10.23 29.44 -9.09
CA ASP A 95 10.51 30.25 -10.28
C ASP A 95 12.02 30.19 -10.48
N ASP A 96 12.47 29.22 -11.26
CA ASP A 96 13.87 28.94 -11.49
C ASP A 96 14.10 28.37 -12.89
N PRO A 97 14.13 29.24 -13.93
CA PRO A 97 14.36 28.82 -15.31
C PRO A 97 15.71 28.12 -15.53
N ALA A 98 16.66 28.24 -14.59
CA ALA A 98 17.96 27.57 -14.67
C ALA A 98 17.88 26.09 -14.22
N HIS A 99 16.82 25.70 -13.51
CA HIS A 99 16.48 24.33 -13.14
C HIS A 99 15.08 23.96 -13.69
N PRO A 100 14.94 23.73 -15.01
CA PRO A 100 13.65 23.50 -15.67
C PRO A 100 12.80 22.35 -15.09
N GLU A 101 13.46 21.38 -14.46
CA GLU A 101 12.81 20.26 -13.78
C GLU A 101 12.09 20.68 -12.48
N LEU A 102 12.57 21.75 -11.81
CA LEU A 102 11.96 22.31 -10.60
C LEU A 102 11.04 23.49 -10.93
N ASP A 103 11.26 24.17 -12.05
CA ASP A 103 10.51 25.37 -12.44
C ASP A 103 8.99 25.14 -12.48
N GLY A 104 8.24 26.02 -11.80
CA GLY A 104 6.79 25.93 -11.64
C GLY A 104 6.30 24.82 -10.70
N ALA A 105 7.19 24.13 -9.98
CA ALA A 105 6.79 23.18 -8.95
C ALA A 105 6.08 23.89 -7.77
N THR A 106 5.04 23.25 -7.25
CA THR A 106 4.35 23.71 -6.04
C THR A 106 5.06 23.11 -4.84
N VAL A 107 5.39 23.95 -3.86
CA VAL A 107 6.08 23.53 -2.63
C VAL A 107 5.18 23.78 -1.44
N LEU A 108 4.87 22.72 -0.69
CA LEU A 108 4.14 22.82 0.56
C LEU A 108 5.14 22.87 1.72
N VAL A 109 5.12 23.95 2.49
CA VAL A 109 5.96 24.13 3.68
C VAL A 109 5.19 23.62 4.90
N LEU A 110 5.61 22.47 5.42
CA LEU A 110 4.91 21.70 6.43
C LEU A 110 5.69 21.64 7.75
N GLU A 111 4.99 21.31 8.83
CA GLU A 111 5.59 20.93 10.11
C GLU A 111 6.60 19.77 9.94
N GLU A 112 7.82 19.92 10.47
CA GLU A 112 8.84 18.88 10.43
C GLU A 112 8.54 17.82 11.50
N ALA A 113 8.22 16.61 11.08
CA ALA A 113 8.11 15.45 11.96
C ALA A 113 9.48 14.83 12.26
N GLU A 114 9.60 14.11 13.38
CA GLU A 114 10.84 13.37 13.69
C GLU A 114 11.02 12.18 12.75
N ARG A 115 9.96 11.38 12.57
CA ARG A 115 9.94 10.21 11.68
C ARG A 115 8.50 9.74 11.40
N PRO A 116 8.24 9.01 10.31
CA PRO A 116 6.97 8.31 10.14
C PRO A 116 6.89 7.06 11.03
N LEU A 117 5.67 6.66 11.39
CA LEU A 117 5.40 5.45 12.17
C LEU A 117 5.90 4.19 11.45
N GLN A 118 5.88 4.17 10.12
CA GLN A 118 6.44 3.07 9.32
C GLN A 118 7.89 2.77 9.72
N SER A 119 8.72 3.82 9.88
CA SER A 119 10.11 3.63 10.27
C SER A 119 10.21 3.06 11.68
N LEU A 120 9.35 3.47 12.63
CA LEU A 120 9.36 2.90 13.98
C LEU A 120 9.04 1.40 13.94
N LEU A 121 8.04 1.01 13.15
CA LEU A 121 7.63 -0.40 13.01
C LEU A 121 8.68 -1.27 12.31
N SER A 122 9.49 -0.68 11.42
CA SER A 122 10.58 -1.40 10.74
C SER A 122 11.83 -1.58 11.61
N ASP A 123 12.14 -0.62 12.50
CA ASP A 123 13.35 -0.65 13.33
C ASP A 123 13.25 -1.63 14.50
N THR A 124 12.04 -1.93 14.96
CA THR A 124 11.81 -2.72 16.17
C THR A 124 11.31 -4.11 15.86
N ALA A 125 11.97 -5.14 16.42
CA ALA A 125 11.49 -6.52 16.34
C ALA A 125 10.19 -6.76 17.13
N ALA A 126 9.87 -5.88 18.08
CA ALA A 126 8.70 -5.97 18.95
C ALA A 126 7.79 -4.75 18.78
N PRO A 127 6.46 -4.90 18.96
CA PRO A 127 5.51 -3.79 18.97
C PRO A 127 5.91 -2.67 19.94
N PRO A 128 5.75 -1.39 19.56
CA PRO A 128 6.09 -0.28 20.44
C PRO A 128 5.20 -0.30 21.69
N PRO A 129 5.76 -0.18 22.92
CA PRO A 129 4.97 -0.10 24.15
C PRO A 129 3.94 1.04 24.15
N SER A 130 4.23 2.13 23.44
CA SER A 130 3.35 3.28 23.26
C SER A 130 2.21 3.03 22.25
N GLY A 131 2.16 1.86 21.59
CA GLY A 131 1.20 1.53 20.53
C GLY A 131 -0.25 1.89 20.83
N PRO A 132 -0.83 1.47 21.97
CA PRO A 132 -2.19 1.86 22.37
C PRO A 132 -2.41 3.39 22.42
N ALA A 133 -1.45 4.15 22.94
CA ALA A 133 -1.54 5.60 23.03
C ALA A 133 -1.42 6.27 21.65
N LEU A 134 -0.56 5.75 20.77
CA LEU A 134 -0.47 6.21 19.37
C LEU A 134 -1.79 5.98 18.63
N LEU A 135 -2.41 4.81 18.80
CA LEU A 135 -3.70 4.47 18.16
C LEU A 135 -4.84 5.39 18.60
N VAL A 136 -4.86 5.82 19.87
CA VAL A 136 -5.81 6.85 20.33
C VAL A 136 -5.63 8.13 19.52
N GLN A 137 -4.41 8.65 19.39
CA GLN A 137 -4.14 9.90 18.69
C GLN A 137 -4.43 9.81 17.18
N ILE A 138 -4.14 8.68 16.54
CA ILE A 138 -4.49 8.42 15.14
C ILE A 138 -6.00 8.46 14.94
N CYS A 139 -6.75 7.78 15.81
CA CYS A 139 -8.21 7.74 15.75
C CYS A 139 -8.84 9.12 16.06
N GLU A 140 -8.21 9.92 16.93
CA GLU A 140 -8.60 11.33 17.13
C GLU A 140 -8.47 12.15 15.84
N GLY A 141 -7.37 11.99 15.10
CA GLY A 141 -7.18 12.65 13.82
C GLY A 141 -8.22 12.25 12.78
N LEU A 142 -8.52 10.96 12.64
CA LEU A 142 -9.57 10.47 11.74
C LEU A 142 -10.95 11.00 12.14
N HIS A 143 -11.27 10.99 13.43
CA HIS A 143 -12.55 11.51 13.90
C HIS A 143 -12.72 12.99 13.57
N GLN A 144 -11.68 13.80 13.74
CA GLN A 144 -11.70 15.22 13.39
C GLN A 144 -11.86 15.42 11.88
N LEU A 145 -11.10 14.67 11.07
CA LEU A 145 -11.17 14.73 9.61
C LEU A 145 -12.58 14.38 9.10
N HIS A 146 -13.15 13.27 9.59
CA HIS A 146 -14.50 12.82 9.22
C HIS A 146 -15.58 13.80 9.67
N THR A 147 -15.43 14.40 10.86
CA THR A 147 -16.36 15.42 11.37
C THR A 147 -16.33 16.69 10.52
N ALA A 148 -15.16 17.01 9.96
CA ALA A 148 -14.98 18.12 9.05
C ALA A 148 -15.47 17.84 7.62
N GLY A 149 -15.99 16.65 7.35
CA GLY A 149 -16.52 16.28 6.04
C GLY A 149 -15.47 15.75 5.06
N TRP A 150 -14.35 15.21 5.54
CA TRP A 150 -13.28 14.69 4.68
C TRP A 150 -13.00 13.22 4.94
N VAL A 151 -12.59 12.50 3.89
CA VAL A 151 -12.03 11.14 3.97
C VAL A 151 -10.54 11.22 3.66
N HIS A 152 -9.68 10.56 4.44
CA HIS A 152 -8.24 10.56 4.20
C HIS A 152 -7.88 9.76 2.94
N GLY A 153 -8.40 8.53 2.83
CA GLY A 153 -8.29 7.69 1.64
C GLY A 153 -6.97 6.93 1.46
N ASP A 154 -5.93 7.24 2.23
CA ASP A 154 -4.62 6.53 2.17
C ASP A 154 -3.97 6.46 3.56
N LEU A 155 -4.75 6.11 4.59
CA LEU A 155 -4.20 5.93 5.93
C LEU A 155 -3.28 4.69 5.97
N LYS A 156 -2.01 4.90 6.27
CA LYS A 156 -0.99 3.86 6.44
C LYS A 156 0.12 4.34 7.38
N PRO A 157 0.98 3.47 7.93
CA PRO A 157 2.05 3.89 8.84
C PRO A 157 3.01 4.93 8.24
N GLY A 158 3.18 4.97 6.92
CA GLY A 158 3.98 5.99 6.23
C GLY A 158 3.38 7.41 6.32
N ASN A 159 2.06 7.50 6.45
CA ASN A 159 1.30 8.75 6.51
C ASN A 159 0.93 9.14 7.96
N VAL A 160 1.40 8.38 8.95
CA VAL A 160 1.29 8.70 10.38
C VAL A 160 2.65 9.20 10.84
N LEU A 161 2.72 10.48 11.19
CA LEU A 161 3.95 11.18 11.53
C LEU A 161 4.10 11.29 13.06
N LEU A 162 5.27 10.91 13.56
CA LEU A 162 5.65 11.03 14.96
C LEU A 162 6.43 12.34 15.15
N MET A 163 5.94 13.17 16.05
CA MET A 163 6.56 14.44 16.41
C MET A 163 7.62 14.26 17.50
N LYS A 164 8.53 15.23 17.64
CA LYS A 164 9.60 15.20 18.66
C LYS A 164 9.09 15.13 20.11
N ASP A 165 7.86 15.58 20.35
CA ASP A 165 7.19 15.51 21.66
C ASP A 165 6.46 14.17 21.89
N GLY A 166 6.56 13.22 20.95
CA GLY A 166 5.87 11.94 20.97
C GLY A 166 4.39 12.01 20.55
N SER A 167 3.90 13.18 20.14
CA SER A 167 2.54 13.32 19.59
C SER A 167 2.46 12.82 18.15
N VAL A 168 1.24 12.53 17.71
CA VAL A 168 0.96 12.06 16.34
C VAL A 168 0.31 13.16 15.51
N ARG A 169 0.72 13.24 14.23
CA ARG A 169 0.05 13.96 13.16
C ARG A 169 -0.28 13.02 12.00
N LEU A 170 -1.48 13.09 11.46
CA LEU A 170 -1.79 12.53 10.15
C LEU A 170 -1.22 13.47 9.09
N GLY A 171 -0.57 12.91 8.08
CA GLY A 171 0.01 13.65 6.96
C GLY A 171 -0.33 13.01 5.61
N ASP A 172 0.12 13.67 4.54
CA ASP A 172 -0.15 13.32 3.14
C ASP A 172 -1.65 13.21 2.83
N PHE A 173 -2.24 14.38 2.52
CA PHE A 173 -3.66 14.49 2.19
C PHE A 173 -3.91 14.55 0.67
N SER A 174 -2.94 14.12 -0.13
CA SER A 174 -3.05 14.13 -1.60
C SER A 174 -4.23 13.30 -2.11
N THR A 175 -4.59 12.21 -1.43
CA THR A 175 -5.77 11.38 -1.75
C THR A 175 -7.05 11.80 -1.03
N ALA A 176 -6.96 12.81 -0.16
CA ALA A 176 -8.09 13.20 0.66
C ALA A 176 -9.21 13.78 -0.20
N SER A 177 -10.45 13.48 0.17
CA SER A 177 -11.63 13.83 -0.63
C SER A 177 -12.74 14.36 0.25
N GLU A 178 -13.31 15.51 -0.14
CA GLU A 178 -14.44 16.15 0.55
C GLU A 178 -15.73 15.36 0.29
N LEU A 179 -16.54 15.18 1.34
CA LEU A 179 -17.77 14.41 1.29
C LEU A 179 -18.88 15.18 0.56
N GLU A 180 -19.42 14.57 -0.48
CA GLU A 180 -20.68 14.91 -1.11
C GLU A 180 -21.78 14.02 -0.51
N GLY A 181 -22.35 14.45 0.63
CA GLY A 181 -23.35 13.68 1.37
C GLY A 181 -22.73 12.53 2.17
N THR A 182 -22.81 11.31 1.65
CA THR A 182 -22.34 10.08 2.35
C THR A 182 -21.05 9.51 1.78
N HIS A 183 -20.53 10.09 0.70
CA HIS A 183 -19.40 9.58 -0.08
C HIS A 183 -18.57 10.74 -0.63
N ALA A 184 -17.35 10.46 -1.04
CA ALA A 184 -16.52 11.36 -1.82
C ALA A 184 -16.02 10.65 -3.09
N TYR A 185 -15.28 11.36 -3.93
CA TYR A 185 -14.65 10.82 -5.12
C TYR A 185 -13.14 11.03 -5.08
N ALA A 186 -12.40 9.92 -4.97
CA ALA A 186 -10.95 9.91 -4.99
C ALA A 186 -10.42 9.58 -6.38
N ALA A 187 -9.23 10.10 -6.69
CA ALA A 187 -8.44 9.57 -7.78
C ALA A 187 -8.06 8.11 -7.46
N GLY A 188 -8.05 7.21 -8.44
CA GLY A 188 -7.91 5.75 -8.25
C GLY A 188 -6.55 5.25 -7.72
N PHE A 189 -5.80 6.09 -7.00
CA PHE A 189 -4.54 5.74 -6.38
C PHE A 189 -4.80 5.21 -4.97
N ALA A 190 -4.32 4.01 -4.68
CA ALA A 190 -4.51 3.40 -3.37
C ALA A 190 -3.30 2.53 -3.01
N THR A 191 -2.89 2.55 -1.74
CA THR A 191 -1.89 1.61 -1.22
C THR A 191 -2.58 0.27 -0.94
N PRO A 192 -2.29 -0.81 -1.68
CA PRO A 192 -3.12 -2.02 -1.63
C PRO A 192 -3.28 -2.64 -0.23
N ASP A 193 -2.24 -2.52 0.61
CA ASP A 193 -2.17 -3.11 1.95
C ASP A 193 -3.20 -2.61 2.95
N TYR A 194 -3.58 -1.34 2.83
CA TYR A 194 -4.50 -0.66 3.75
C TYR A 194 -5.82 -0.31 3.07
N THR A 195 -5.96 -0.66 1.79
CA THR A 195 -7.14 -0.35 0.99
C THR A 195 -8.22 -1.39 1.24
N PRO A 196 -9.46 -0.98 1.53
CA PRO A 196 -10.56 -1.90 1.71
C PRO A 196 -10.95 -2.61 0.38
N PRO A 197 -11.50 -3.83 0.46
CA PRO A 197 -11.78 -4.67 -0.71
C PRO A 197 -12.71 -4.03 -1.73
N GLU A 198 -13.69 -3.22 -1.31
CA GLU A 198 -14.60 -2.57 -2.26
C GLU A 198 -13.92 -1.51 -3.13
N LEU A 199 -12.80 -0.92 -2.69
CA LEU A 199 -12.04 0.05 -3.48
C LEU A 199 -11.07 -0.64 -4.46
N LEU A 200 -10.72 -1.90 -4.21
CA LEU A 200 -9.82 -2.68 -5.07
C LEU A 200 -10.48 -3.17 -6.37
N TRP A 201 -11.81 -3.19 -6.42
CA TRP A 201 -12.61 -3.55 -7.61
C TRP A 201 -13.59 -2.46 -8.04
N SER A 202 -13.44 -1.24 -7.51
CA SER A 202 -14.35 -0.15 -7.86
C SER A 202 -14.21 0.24 -9.33
N GLU A 203 -15.34 0.29 -10.03
CA GLU A 203 -15.41 0.94 -11.34
C GLU A 203 -15.09 2.44 -11.17
N VAL A 204 -14.13 2.93 -11.96
CA VAL A 204 -13.76 4.34 -12.00
C VAL A 204 -14.77 5.05 -12.90
N GLY A 205 -15.72 5.77 -12.31
CA GLY A 205 -16.67 6.60 -13.06
C GLY A 205 -16.03 7.93 -13.50
N ASP A 206 -16.79 8.75 -14.24
CA ASP A 206 -16.33 10.06 -14.75
C ASP A 206 -15.81 11.01 -13.65
N ARG A 207 -16.27 10.82 -12.41
CA ARG A 207 -15.87 11.61 -11.23
C ARG A 207 -14.75 10.96 -10.41
N GLY A 208 -14.34 9.74 -10.73
CA GLY A 208 -13.36 8.95 -9.98
C GLY A 208 -13.99 7.80 -9.18
N THR A 209 -13.23 7.28 -8.22
CA THR A 209 -13.63 6.16 -7.37
C THR A 209 -14.42 6.64 -6.17
N ARG A 210 -15.60 6.06 -5.95
CA ARG A 210 -16.45 6.38 -4.80
C ARG A 210 -15.81 5.90 -3.50
N ILE A 211 -15.44 6.83 -2.62
CA ILE A 211 -14.84 6.55 -1.31
C ILE A 211 -15.75 7.00 -0.16
N ARG A 212 -15.58 6.41 1.02
CA ARG A 212 -16.40 6.67 2.22
C ARG A 212 -15.51 6.74 3.47
N PRO A 213 -15.97 7.34 4.57
CA PRO A 213 -15.27 7.30 5.86
C PRO A 213 -14.98 5.86 6.36
N SER A 214 -15.80 4.88 5.97
CA SER A 214 -15.60 3.46 6.29
C SER A 214 -14.34 2.86 5.65
N ALA A 215 -13.75 3.51 4.65
CA ALA A 215 -12.45 3.11 4.09
C ALA A 215 -11.31 3.41 5.07
N ASP A 216 -11.32 4.59 5.69
CA ASP A 216 -10.33 4.94 6.72
C ASP A 216 -10.49 4.06 7.97
N VAL A 217 -11.73 3.65 8.30
CA VAL A 217 -11.99 2.69 9.40
C VAL A 217 -11.35 1.34 9.11
N TRP A 218 -11.45 0.83 7.88
CA TRP A 218 -10.74 -0.40 7.48
C TRP A 218 -9.23 -0.24 7.61
N ALA A 219 -8.67 0.82 7.04
CA ALA A 219 -7.25 1.12 7.09
C ALA A 219 -6.75 1.21 8.54
N PHE A 220 -7.54 1.83 9.42
CA PHE A 220 -7.27 1.90 10.86
C PHE A 220 -7.29 0.52 11.53
N GLY A 221 -8.18 -0.38 11.11
CA GLY A 221 -8.21 -1.78 11.59
C GLY A 221 -6.92 -2.55 11.24
N VAL A 222 -6.45 -2.42 9.99
CA VAL A 222 -5.18 -3.01 9.54
C VAL A 222 -4.02 -2.43 10.35
N LEU A 223 -3.95 -1.10 10.44
CA LEU A 223 -2.92 -0.37 11.18
C LEU A 223 -2.90 -0.75 12.66
N THR A 224 -4.07 -0.88 13.29
CA THR A 224 -4.20 -1.28 14.71
C THR A 224 -3.59 -2.65 14.96
N HIS A 225 -3.90 -3.63 14.11
CA HIS A 225 -3.30 -4.95 14.24
C HIS A 225 -1.79 -4.91 14.08
N THR A 226 -1.29 -4.18 13.08
CA THR A 226 0.15 -4.06 12.81
C THR A 226 0.89 -3.36 13.93
N VAL A 227 0.37 -2.26 14.47
CA VAL A 227 0.99 -1.52 15.59
C VAL A 227 1.06 -2.38 16.85
N LEU A 228 0.05 -3.19 17.14
CA LEU A 228 -0.01 -3.97 18.38
C LEU A 228 0.69 -5.32 18.31
N THR A 229 0.98 -5.83 17.11
CA THR A 229 1.46 -7.21 16.94
C THR A 229 2.67 -7.34 16.01
N GLY A 230 3.04 -6.28 15.29
CA GLY A 230 4.10 -6.30 14.29
C GLY A 230 3.74 -7.03 12.99
N THR A 231 2.51 -7.54 12.86
CA THR A 231 2.09 -8.38 11.73
C THR A 231 0.82 -7.86 11.05
N SER A 232 0.58 -8.30 9.82
CA SER A 232 -0.65 -7.98 9.07
C SER A 232 -1.80 -8.90 9.49
N PRO A 233 -3.04 -8.38 9.63
CA PRO A 233 -4.21 -9.24 9.83
C PRO A 233 -4.62 -9.99 8.55
N LEU A 234 -4.12 -9.57 7.39
CA LEU A 234 -4.32 -10.23 6.10
C LEU A 234 -3.11 -11.11 5.76
N PRO A 235 -3.31 -12.36 5.31
CA PRO A 235 -2.21 -13.24 4.90
C PRO A 235 -1.47 -12.72 3.68
N GLY A 236 -0.17 -13.01 3.62
CA GLY A 236 0.70 -12.64 2.51
C GLY A 236 1.94 -11.88 2.98
N GLY A 237 3.10 -12.20 2.39
CA GLY A 237 4.37 -11.52 2.68
C GLY A 237 4.62 -10.28 1.82
N THR A 238 3.77 -10.04 0.81
CA THR A 238 3.89 -8.92 -0.12
C THR A 238 2.60 -8.10 -0.15
N PRO A 239 2.66 -6.83 -0.59
CA PRO A 239 1.46 -6.01 -0.66
C PRO A 239 0.37 -6.56 -1.56
N THR A 240 0.76 -7.10 -2.72
CA THR A 240 -0.15 -7.75 -3.66
C THR A 240 -0.82 -8.98 -3.05
N ALA A 241 -0.07 -9.82 -2.32
CA ALA A 241 -0.66 -10.99 -1.66
C ALA A 241 -1.67 -10.61 -0.58
N ARG A 242 -1.41 -9.53 0.19
CA ARG A 242 -2.34 -9.03 1.20
C ARG A 242 -3.59 -8.40 0.58
N ARG A 243 -3.44 -7.68 -0.54
CA ARG A 243 -4.54 -7.20 -1.37
C ARG A 243 -5.43 -8.36 -1.82
N ASP A 244 -4.85 -9.38 -2.42
CA ASP A 244 -5.59 -10.53 -2.93
C ASP A 244 -6.24 -11.32 -1.78
N ALA A 245 -5.60 -11.38 -0.61
CA ALA A 245 -6.20 -11.92 0.60
C ALA A 245 -7.39 -11.08 1.10
N ALA A 246 -7.32 -9.75 1.05
CA ALA A 246 -8.46 -8.88 1.40
C ALA A 246 -9.67 -9.15 0.49
N LEU A 247 -9.41 -9.36 -0.80
CA LEU A 247 -10.41 -9.69 -1.79
C LEU A 247 -11.08 -11.06 -1.52
N ARG A 248 -10.29 -12.10 -1.22
CA ARG A 248 -10.80 -13.42 -0.82
C ARG A 248 -11.54 -13.36 0.51
N TYR A 249 -11.05 -12.57 1.47
CA TYR A 249 -11.69 -12.35 2.77
C TYR A 249 -13.08 -11.72 2.61
N ALA A 250 -13.22 -10.73 1.73
CA ALA A 250 -14.50 -10.11 1.41
C ALA A 250 -15.52 -11.10 0.83
N ARG A 251 -15.05 -12.10 0.07
CA ARG A 251 -15.88 -13.19 -0.48
C ARG A 251 -16.15 -14.34 0.50
N GLY A 252 -15.55 -14.31 1.69
CA GLY A 252 -15.65 -15.39 2.68
C GLY A 252 -14.79 -16.62 2.36
N GLU A 253 -13.82 -16.48 1.46
CA GLU A 253 -12.91 -17.55 1.03
C GLU A 253 -11.59 -17.58 1.83
N GLU A 254 -11.36 -16.57 2.67
CA GLU A 254 -10.18 -16.41 3.52
C GLU A 254 -10.63 -15.84 4.88
N GLU A 255 -9.87 -16.11 5.93
CA GLU A 255 -10.11 -15.57 7.28
C GLU A 255 -8.99 -14.63 7.72
N LEU A 256 -9.30 -13.71 8.63
CA LEU A 256 -8.29 -12.83 9.21
C LEU A 256 -7.30 -13.62 10.07
N ARG A 257 -6.01 -13.34 9.93
CA ARG A 257 -4.93 -13.89 10.77
C ARG A 257 -4.65 -12.99 11.97
N LEU A 258 -5.62 -12.90 12.88
CA LEU A 258 -5.47 -12.10 14.09
C LEU A 258 -4.53 -12.78 15.10
N SER A 259 -3.40 -12.14 15.40
CA SER A 259 -2.39 -12.66 16.31
C SER A 259 -2.97 -13.07 17.67
N PRO A 260 -2.61 -14.24 18.23
CA PRO A 260 -2.98 -14.63 19.60
C PRO A 260 -2.52 -13.64 20.67
N ALA A 261 -1.47 -12.86 20.39
CA ALA A 261 -0.98 -11.81 21.29
C ALA A 261 -1.91 -10.59 21.38
N LEU A 262 -2.87 -10.45 20.45
CA LEU A 262 -3.82 -9.34 20.44
C LEU A 262 -4.84 -9.50 21.58
N PRO A 263 -4.92 -8.56 22.54
CA PRO A 263 -5.86 -8.68 23.65
C PRO A 263 -7.33 -8.69 23.18
N PRO A 264 -8.25 -9.37 23.90
CA PRO A 264 -9.63 -9.57 23.43
C PRO A 264 -10.36 -8.28 23.04
N VAL A 265 -10.19 -7.19 23.80
CA VAL A 265 -10.82 -5.90 23.51
C VAL A 265 -10.33 -5.32 22.18
N TRP A 266 -9.02 -5.44 21.90
CA TRP A 266 -8.43 -4.99 20.64
C TRP A 266 -8.81 -5.90 19.49
N ARG A 267 -8.94 -7.21 19.72
CA ARG A 267 -9.45 -8.17 18.75
C ARG A 267 -10.85 -7.78 18.29
N ASP A 268 -11.76 -7.47 19.22
CA ASP A 268 -13.12 -7.02 18.88
C ASP A 268 -13.10 -5.71 18.08
N ILE A 269 -12.23 -4.75 18.42
CA ILE A 269 -12.10 -3.49 17.68
C ILE A 269 -11.60 -3.74 16.25
N VAL A 270 -10.54 -4.54 16.09
CA VAL A 270 -9.96 -4.87 14.79
C VAL A 270 -10.97 -5.62 13.92
N THR A 271 -11.65 -6.62 14.46
CA THR A 271 -12.68 -7.38 13.72
C THR A 271 -13.79 -6.47 13.22
N ASP A 272 -14.31 -5.55 14.06
CA ASP A 272 -15.37 -4.63 13.66
C ASP A 272 -14.90 -3.63 12.58
N CYS A 273 -13.67 -3.10 12.73
CA CYS A 273 -13.07 -2.23 11.72
C CYS A 273 -12.82 -2.94 10.39
N LEU A 274 -12.57 -4.26 10.42
CA LEU A 274 -12.33 -5.10 9.25
C LEU A 274 -13.58 -5.86 8.80
N SER A 275 -14.79 -5.38 9.09
CA SER A 275 -16.01 -6.02 8.55
C SER A 275 -15.96 -6.07 7.01
N ARG A 276 -16.53 -7.11 6.41
CA ARG A 276 -16.27 -7.47 5.00
C ARG A 276 -16.79 -6.45 4.01
N THR A 277 -17.94 -5.83 4.32
CA THR A 277 -18.58 -4.84 3.46
C THR A 277 -18.57 -3.45 4.10
N HIS A 278 -18.71 -2.41 3.28
CA HIS A 278 -18.82 -1.06 3.81
C HIS A 278 -20.09 -0.90 4.66
N GLU A 279 -21.19 -1.54 4.27
CA GLU A 279 -22.50 -1.47 4.92
C GLU A 279 -22.48 -2.04 6.33
N GLU A 280 -21.64 -3.05 6.57
CA GLU A 280 -21.37 -3.56 7.92
C GLU A 280 -20.47 -2.59 8.69
N ARG A 281 -19.43 -2.04 8.03
CA ARG A 281 -18.47 -1.14 8.66
C ARG A 281 -19.04 0.22 9.06
N VAL A 282 -20.07 0.75 8.40
CA VAL A 282 -20.64 2.06 8.74
C VAL A 282 -21.24 2.12 10.15
N ALA A 283 -21.54 0.97 10.77
CA ALA A 283 -21.91 0.90 12.18
C ALA A 283 -20.76 1.29 13.15
N HIS A 284 -19.53 1.38 12.63
CA HIS A 284 -18.29 1.62 13.36
C HIS A 284 -17.60 2.90 12.88
N ASP A 285 -18.30 4.03 12.92
CA ASP A 285 -17.73 5.34 12.59
C ASP A 285 -16.50 5.70 13.47
N ALA A 286 -15.70 6.67 13.03
CA ALA A 286 -14.50 7.08 13.76
C ALA A 286 -14.79 7.51 15.22
N ARG A 287 -15.98 8.08 15.49
CA ARG A 287 -16.38 8.46 16.85
C ARG A 287 -16.57 7.25 17.76
N SER A 288 -17.30 6.24 17.30
CA SER A 288 -17.59 5.03 18.04
C SER A 288 -16.33 4.18 18.24
N VAL A 289 -15.45 4.11 17.24
CA VAL A 289 -14.14 3.46 17.31
C VAL A 289 -13.25 4.19 18.31
N LEU A 290 -13.13 5.52 18.23
CA LEU A 290 -12.30 6.32 19.15
C LEU A 290 -12.68 6.09 20.62
N ARG A 291 -13.98 6.02 20.94
CA ARG A 291 -14.45 5.72 22.29
C ARG A 291 -13.91 4.36 22.78
N ARG A 292 -14.00 3.32 21.96
CA ARG A 292 -13.53 1.96 22.29
C ARG A 292 -12.01 1.88 22.40
N VAL A 293 -11.30 2.54 21.50
CA VAL A 293 -9.83 2.62 21.49
C VAL A 293 -9.32 3.31 22.76
N ARG A 294 -9.96 4.41 23.21
CA ARG A 294 -9.64 5.07 24.49
C ARG A 294 -9.89 4.16 25.70
N GLU A 295 -11.02 3.45 25.73
CA GLU A 295 -11.32 2.48 26.79
C GLU A 295 -10.27 1.35 26.84
N ALA A 296 -9.92 0.79 25.68
CA ALA A 296 -8.94 -0.27 25.54
C ALA A 296 -7.52 0.18 25.94
N ALA A 297 -7.09 1.37 25.49
CA ALA A 297 -5.78 1.93 25.82
C ALA A 297 -5.64 2.28 27.31
N ALA A 298 -6.73 2.68 27.98
CA ALA A 298 -6.76 2.93 29.41
C ALA A 298 -6.79 1.65 30.27
N GLY A 299 -6.75 0.46 29.65
CA GLY A 299 -6.91 -0.82 30.35
C GLY A 299 -8.31 -1.04 30.94
N ARG A 300 -9.29 -0.21 30.56
CA ARG A 300 -10.67 -0.33 31.04
C ARG A 300 -11.37 -1.40 30.21
N MET A 301 -11.51 -2.59 30.78
CA MET A 301 -12.33 -3.63 30.16
C MET A 301 -13.77 -3.12 29.96
N PRO A 302 -14.32 -3.16 28.72
CA PRO A 302 -15.72 -2.87 28.52
C PRO A 302 -16.55 -3.84 29.36
N ARG A 303 -17.45 -3.32 30.21
CA ARG A 303 -18.48 -4.15 30.84
C ARG A 303 -19.28 -4.80 29.72
N ARG A 304 -19.09 -6.11 29.55
CA ARG A 304 -19.76 -6.95 28.55
C ARG A 304 -21.26 -6.61 28.56
N ARG A 305 -21.74 -5.85 27.56
CA ARG A 305 -23.18 -5.66 27.37
C ARG A 305 -23.72 -7.06 27.08
N ARG A 306 -24.38 -7.67 28.06
CA ARG A 306 -25.19 -8.88 27.84
C ARG A 306 -26.18 -8.52 26.74
N ARG A 307 -25.91 -8.96 25.50
CA ARG A 307 -26.94 -9.03 24.45
C ARG A 307 -28.02 -9.93 25.03
N GLY A 308 -29.13 -9.34 25.46
CA GLY A 308 -30.30 -10.07 25.89
C GLY A 308 -30.73 -10.96 24.74
N ARG A 309 -30.48 -12.27 24.85
CA ARG A 309 -31.13 -13.26 23.99
C ARG A 309 -32.63 -13.08 24.19
N ARG A 310 -33.33 -12.58 23.17
CA ARG A 310 -34.77 -12.82 23.06
C ARG A 310 -34.93 -14.34 22.95
N LEU A 311 -35.46 -14.96 24.00
CA LEU A 311 -35.87 -16.36 24.00
C LEU A 311 -37.03 -16.51 23.02
N VAL A 312 -36.80 -17.24 21.94
CA VAL A 312 -37.87 -17.89 21.18
C VAL A 312 -37.85 -19.35 21.65
N PRO A 313 -38.90 -19.85 22.33
CA PRO A 313 -38.93 -21.25 22.76
C PRO A 313 -39.65 -22.07 21.69
N LEU A 314 -38.98 -23.04 21.06
CA LEU A 314 -39.69 -24.14 20.41
C LEU A 314 -38.88 -25.45 20.52
N LEU A 315 -39.35 -26.24 21.49
CA LEU A 315 -39.52 -27.71 21.54
C LEU A 315 -38.36 -28.61 21.07
N ALA A 316 -37.79 -29.28 22.06
CA ALA A 316 -36.98 -30.48 21.92
C ALA A 316 -37.83 -31.68 21.47
N ALA A 317 -37.34 -32.42 20.49
CA ALA A 317 -37.67 -33.83 20.29
C ALA A 317 -36.36 -34.58 20.04
N SER A 318 -36.02 -35.42 21.00
CA SER A 318 -34.90 -36.35 21.05
C SER A 318 -35.15 -37.61 20.22
N LEU A 319 -34.12 -38.16 19.57
CA LEU A 319 -33.85 -39.60 19.63
C LEU A 319 -32.39 -39.96 19.28
N ALA A 320 -31.76 -40.65 20.24
CA ALA A 320 -30.58 -41.51 20.17
C ALA A 320 -30.84 -42.72 19.21
N THR A 321 -29.94 -43.57 18.69
CA THR A 321 -28.51 -43.96 18.84
C THR A 321 -28.28 -45.14 17.89
N LEU A 322 -26.99 -45.50 17.64
CA LEU A 322 -26.38 -46.84 17.35
C LEU A 322 -25.39 -46.75 16.16
N THR A 323 -24.06 -46.72 16.35
CA THR A 323 -23.08 -47.84 16.54
C THR A 323 -23.09 -48.86 15.38
N ALA A 324 -21.99 -49.39 14.81
CA ALA A 324 -20.58 -49.47 15.17
C ALA A 324 -19.69 -49.91 13.98
N ALA A 325 -18.37 -49.84 14.21
CA ALA A 325 -17.32 -50.83 13.88
C ALA A 325 -16.70 -50.98 12.47
N GLY A 326 -15.37 -51.11 12.50
CA GLY A 326 -14.46 -51.52 11.41
C GLY A 326 -13.11 -50.78 11.52
N LEU A 327 -12.26 -51.05 12.52
CA LEU A 327 -11.10 -51.97 12.47
C LEU A 327 -10.25 -51.87 11.19
N GLY A 328 -8.99 -51.46 11.36
CA GLY A 328 -7.96 -51.50 10.30
C GLY A 328 -6.62 -50.88 10.71
N LEU A 329 -5.74 -51.72 11.25
CA LEU A 329 -4.40 -51.47 11.77
C LEU A 329 -3.35 -51.33 10.64
N ASN A 330 -2.44 -50.34 10.69
CA ASN A 330 -0.98 -50.54 10.84
C ASN A 330 -0.11 -49.35 10.37
N ALA A 331 0.86 -49.05 11.23
CA ALA A 331 2.25 -48.67 10.99
C ALA A 331 2.61 -47.81 9.77
N LEU A 332 3.25 -46.67 10.04
CA LEU A 332 4.70 -46.50 9.85
C LEU A 332 5.13 -45.14 10.44
N LEU A 333 5.89 -45.20 11.54
CA LEU A 333 6.89 -44.19 11.81
C LEU A 333 7.97 -44.39 10.75
N ASP A 334 8.03 -43.49 9.79
CA ASP A 334 9.28 -43.23 9.09
C ASP A 334 9.52 -41.73 9.03
N ARG A 335 10.75 -41.37 9.39
CA ARG A 335 11.31 -40.05 9.18
C ARG A 335 11.36 -39.83 7.67
N GLN A 336 10.85 -38.69 7.21
CA GLN A 336 11.49 -38.03 6.07
C GLN A 336 11.40 -36.53 6.25
N ASP A 337 12.58 -35.95 6.51
CA ASP A 337 12.92 -34.58 6.18
C ASP A 337 12.44 -34.21 4.77
N GLY A 338 12.03 -32.95 4.60
CA GLY A 338 12.04 -32.27 3.31
C GLY A 338 10.84 -32.50 2.39
N ARG A 339 9.79 -31.69 2.56
CA ARG A 339 8.95 -31.23 1.43
C ARG A 339 8.66 -29.74 1.55
N ASN A 340 9.73 -28.97 1.39
CA ASN A 340 9.67 -27.60 0.92
C ASN A 340 10.06 -27.60 -0.57
N THR A 341 9.23 -28.21 -1.42
CA THR A 341 9.40 -28.21 -2.89
C THR A 341 8.04 -28.46 -3.56
N ALA A 342 7.41 -27.40 -4.08
CA ALA A 342 6.57 -27.41 -5.30
C ALA A 342 5.71 -26.13 -5.45
N ALA A 343 6.29 -24.94 -5.29
CA ALA A 343 5.73 -23.75 -5.92
C ALA A 343 6.68 -23.39 -7.06
N GLY A 344 6.59 -24.16 -8.16
CA GLY A 344 7.37 -23.94 -9.37
C GLY A 344 6.77 -22.78 -10.18
N TYR A 345 6.53 -23.03 -11.46
CA TYR A 345 5.86 -22.09 -12.36
C TYR A 345 4.47 -21.62 -11.89
N GLU A 346 3.81 -22.35 -10.99
CA GLU A 346 2.47 -22.04 -10.44
C GLU A 346 2.43 -20.71 -9.66
N ARG A 347 3.59 -20.16 -9.28
CA ARG A 347 3.71 -18.83 -8.67
C ARG A 347 3.49 -17.69 -9.64
N CYS A 348 3.58 -17.94 -10.95
CA CYS A 348 3.36 -16.92 -11.97
C CYS A 348 1.86 -16.67 -12.12
N ALA A 349 1.39 -15.47 -11.81
CA ALA A 349 -0.02 -15.12 -11.92
C ALA A 349 -0.48 -15.00 -13.39
N PRO A 350 -1.77 -15.27 -13.70
CA PRO A 350 -2.31 -15.00 -15.03
C PRO A 350 -2.12 -13.54 -15.43
N GLY A 351 -1.73 -13.29 -16.68
CA GLY A 351 -1.40 -11.97 -17.22
C GLY A 351 0.09 -11.62 -17.21
N TYR A 352 0.94 -12.45 -16.59
CA TYR A 352 2.37 -12.13 -16.43
C TYR A 352 3.29 -13.06 -17.21
N VAL A 353 4.46 -12.55 -17.58
CA VAL A 353 5.64 -13.38 -17.86
C VAL A 353 6.55 -13.38 -16.64
N CYS A 354 6.90 -14.56 -16.16
CA CYS A 354 7.70 -14.71 -14.97
C CYS A 354 9.03 -15.38 -15.26
N PHE A 355 10.08 -14.84 -14.67
CA PHE A 355 11.45 -15.35 -14.76
C PHE A 355 11.91 -15.77 -13.38
N PHE A 356 12.74 -16.81 -13.36
CA PHE A 356 13.11 -17.52 -12.15
C PHE A 356 14.63 -17.70 -12.07
N SER A 357 15.19 -17.61 -10.87
CA SER A 357 16.63 -17.74 -10.64
C SER A 357 17.14 -19.18 -10.76
N GLU A 358 16.26 -20.18 -10.76
CA GLU A 358 16.58 -21.60 -10.93
C GLU A 358 15.75 -22.25 -12.04
N GLU A 359 16.16 -23.45 -12.46
CA GLU A 359 15.41 -24.29 -13.40
C GLU A 359 14.08 -24.78 -12.81
N GLY A 360 13.12 -25.11 -13.68
CA GLY A 360 11.82 -25.64 -13.31
C GLY A 360 10.91 -24.66 -12.57
N GLY A 361 11.10 -23.35 -12.78
CA GLY A 361 10.32 -22.30 -12.12
C GLY A 361 10.60 -22.16 -10.63
N ARG A 362 11.79 -22.55 -10.17
CA ARG A 362 12.19 -22.52 -8.75
C ARG A 362 13.05 -21.29 -8.44
N GLY A 363 13.41 -21.12 -7.17
CA GLY A 363 14.22 -19.99 -6.72
C GLY A 363 13.44 -18.68 -6.60
N GLU A 364 14.15 -17.56 -6.65
CA GLU A 364 13.55 -16.21 -6.66
C GLU A 364 12.82 -15.98 -7.99
N MET A 365 11.72 -15.25 -7.94
CA MET A 365 10.84 -15.05 -9.10
C MET A 365 10.56 -13.57 -9.28
N CYS A 366 10.57 -13.13 -10.52
CA CYS A 366 10.05 -11.84 -10.94
C CYS A 366 9.03 -12.00 -12.05
N ALA A 367 8.12 -11.03 -12.17
CA ALA A 367 6.98 -11.10 -13.06
C ALA A 367 6.72 -9.73 -13.71
N TRP A 368 6.38 -9.73 -15.00
CA TRP A 368 6.07 -8.55 -15.78
C TRP A 368 4.74 -8.72 -16.51
N GLU A 369 3.91 -7.68 -16.47
CA GLU A 369 2.64 -7.60 -17.20
C GLU A 369 2.77 -6.80 -18.50
N ASN A 370 3.81 -5.97 -18.60
CA ASN A 370 4.06 -5.06 -19.71
C ASN A 370 5.46 -5.29 -20.30
N ASP A 371 5.74 -4.63 -21.41
CA ASP A 371 7.08 -4.58 -21.99
C ASP A 371 8.11 -4.06 -20.98
N ASP A 372 9.32 -4.58 -21.04
CA ASP A 372 10.45 -4.05 -20.28
C ASP A 372 11.65 -3.88 -21.20
N PRO A 373 11.92 -2.66 -21.70
CA PRO A 373 13.05 -2.37 -22.57
C PRO A 373 14.38 -2.29 -21.81
N GLU A 374 14.38 -2.31 -20.47
CA GLU A 374 15.58 -2.13 -19.64
C GLU A 374 15.45 -2.91 -18.33
N TRP A 375 15.71 -4.21 -18.39
CA TRP A 375 15.35 -5.13 -17.31
C TRP A 375 16.07 -4.88 -15.98
N PHE A 376 17.23 -4.23 -16.05
CA PHE A 376 18.04 -3.94 -14.88
C PHE A 376 17.74 -2.59 -14.24
N ASP A 377 17.23 -1.61 -14.99
CA ASP A 377 17.02 -0.23 -14.52
C ASP A 377 15.60 0.33 -14.83
N GLY A 378 14.68 -0.52 -15.30
CA GLY A 378 13.28 -0.21 -15.57
C GLY A 378 12.35 -0.27 -14.34
N ASP A 379 11.04 -0.16 -14.56
CA ASP A 379 10.02 -0.01 -13.49
C ASP A 379 9.92 -1.23 -12.54
N THR A 380 10.39 -2.40 -12.96
CA THR A 380 10.44 -3.64 -12.15
C THR A 380 11.86 -4.19 -12.13
N VAL A 381 12.62 -3.91 -11.08
CA VAL A 381 14.04 -4.32 -10.95
C VAL A 381 14.17 -5.59 -10.12
N CYS A 382 14.85 -6.59 -10.68
CA CYS A 382 15.08 -7.88 -10.04
C CYS A 382 16.51 -8.01 -9.52
N ALA A 383 16.66 -7.82 -8.20
CA ALA A 383 17.96 -7.81 -7.54
C ALA A 383 18.80 -9.06 -7.82
N TRP A 384 18.17 -10.24 -7.89
CA TRP A 384 18.84 -11.51 -8.18
C TRP A 384 19.28 -11.66 -9.65
N ALA A 385 18.58 -11.04 -10.59
CA ALA A 385 18.84 -11.17 -12.01
C ALA A 385 20.18 -10.51 -12.42
N ARG A 386 20.63 -9.48 -11.69
CA ARG A 386 21.93 -8.81 -11.90
C ARG A 386 23.13 -9.71 -11.61
N LYS A 387 22.96 -10.74 -10.79
CA LYS A 387 24.06 -11.61 -10.33
C LYS A 387 24.19 -12.86 -11.18
N ASP A 388 23.09 -13.60 -11.37
CA ASP A 388 23.12 -14.95 -11.93
C ASP A 388 22.25 -15.12 -13.20
N GLY A 389 21.48 -14.09 -13.57
CA GLY A 389 20.52 -14.10 -14.67
C GLY A 389 19.34 -15.08 -14.47
N PRO A 390 18.28 -14.99 -15.28
CA PRO A 390 17.18 -15.95 -15.25
C PRO A 390 17.62 -17.33 -15.75
N ARG A 391 17.15 -18.38 -15.07
CA ARG A 391 17.39 -19.78 -15.43
C ARG A 391 16.16 -20.49 -15.96
N SER A 392 14.97 -19.97 -15.68
CA SER A 392 13.74 -20.44 -16.32
C SER A 392 12.70 -19.34 -16.46
N VAL A 393 11.71 -19.57 -17.34
CA VAL A 393 10.66 -18.61 -17.67
C VAL A 393 9.31 -19.30 -17.86
N PHE A 394 8.23 -18.61 -17.48
CA PHE A 394 6.86 -18.99 -17.78
C PHE A 394 6.08 -17.78 -18.27
N ASN A 395 5.56 -17.86 -19.50
CA ASN A 395 4.57 -16.91 -20.00
C ASN A 395 3.18 -17.38 -19.56
N ASN A 396 2.67 -16.82 -18.45
CA ASN A 396 1.29 -16.98 -18.02
C ASN A 396 0.39 -15.83 -18.49
N GLY A 397 0.77 -15.15 -19.57
CA GLY A 397 0.02 -14.06 -20.16
C GLY A 397 -1.35 -14.47 -20.69
N ALA A 398 -2.26 -13.51 -20.75
CA ALA A 398 -3.55 -13.63 -21.40
C ALA A 398 -3.58 -12.71 -22.63
N ALA A 399 -4.36 -13.08 -23.65
CA ALA A 399 -4.51 -12.24 -24.84
C ALA A 399 -5.13 -10.90 -24.48
N ASP A 400 -4.38 -9.82 -24.70
CA ASP A 400 -4.96 -8.48 -24.66
C ASP A 400 -5.91 -8.27 -25.85
N SER A 401 -6.75 -7.23 -25.80
CA SER A 401 -7.71 -6.89 -26.86
C SER A 401 -7.06 -6.58 -28.21
N ARG A 402 -5.72 -6.48 -28.26
CA ARG A 402 -4.92 -6.18 -29.45
C ARG A 402 -4.16 -7.41 -29.97
N GLY A 403 -4.24 -8.56 -29.29
CA GLY A 403 -3.69 -9.85 -29.68
C GLY A 403 -2.23 -10.08 -29.27
N PHE A 404 -1.68 -9.32 -28.32
CA PHE A 404 -0.34 -9.54 -27.78
C PHE A 404 -0.38 -10.63 -26.71
N VAL A 405 0.28 -11.76 -26.95
CA VAL A 405 0.15 -13.00 -26.15
C VAL A 405 1.48 -13.74 -25.96
N HIS A 406 2.46 -13.43 -26.79
CA HIS A 406 3.78 -14.05 -26.78
C HIS A 406 4.79 -13.08 -26.19
N VAL A 407 5.95 -13.57 -25.77
CA VAL A 407 6.99 -12.72 -25.18
C VAL A 407 8.29 -12.95 -25.91
N SER A 408 8.81 -11.91 -26.56
CA SER A 408 10.12 -11.91 -27.19
C SER A 408 11.18 -11.39 -26.22
N LEU A 409 12.34 -12.04 -26.20
CA LEU A 409 13.46 -11.78 -25.29
C LEU A 409 14.66 -11.22 -26.06
N PHE A 410 15.44 -10.37 -25.41
CA PHE A 410 16.55 -9.64 -26.03
C PHE A 410 17.78 -9.60 -25.13
N ALA A 411 18.97 -9.63 -25.73
CA ALA A 411 20.25 -9.63 -25.02
C ALA A 411 20.73 -8.24 -24.60
N LYS A 412 20.13 -7.18 -25.17
CA LYS A 412 20.46 -5.78 -24.88
C LYS A 412 19.21 -5.00 -24.49
N ASN A 413 19.42 -3.84 -23.85
CA ASN A 413 18.36 -2.86 -23.62
C ASN A 413 17.83 -2.31 -24.98
N ASP A 414 16.72 -1.59 -24.93
CA ASP A 414 15.98 -1.06 -26.08
C ASP A 414 15.45 -2.13 -27.05
N LEU A 415 15.19 -3.36 -26.57
CA LEU A 415 14.63 -4.44 -27.38
C LEU A 415 15.53 -4.81 -28.59
N LYS A 416 16.86 -4.78 -28.40
CA LYS A 416 17.86 -5.08 -29.43
C LYS A 416 18.52 -6.44 -29.19
N ASP A 417 18.99 -7.07 -30.27
CA ASP A 417 19.71 -8.36 -30.24
C ASP A 417 18.81 -9.50 -29.71
N GLY A 418 17.85 -9.92 -30.54
CA GLY A 418 16.84 -10.91 -30.19
C GLY A 418 17.43 -12.26 -29.79
N LEU A 419 16.90 -12.82 -28.70
CA LEU A 419 17.24 -14.14 -28.18
C LEU A 419 16.19 -15.19 -28.56
N GLY A 420 14.97 -14.76 -28.88
CA GLY A 420 13.85 -15.60 -29.32
C GLY A 420 12.61 -15.36 -28.47
N CYS A 421 11.65 -16.30 -28.45
CA CYS A 421 10.32 -16.02 -27.93
C CYS A 421 9.69 -17.18 -27.11
N VAL A 422 8.85 -16.81 -26.13
CA VAL A 422 8.08 -17.69 -25.24
C VAL A 422 6.59 -17.55 -25.57
N ARG A 423 5.99 -18.62 -26.11
CA ARG A 423 4.55 -18.65 -26.44
C ARG A 423 3.68 -18.60 -25.18
N GLN A 424 2.42 -18.22 -25.35
CA GLN A 424 1.44 -18.19 -24.28
C GLN A 424 1.30 -19.57 -23.63
N GLY A 425 1.34 -19.64 -22.30
CA GLY A 425 1.34 -20.89 -21.55
C GLY A 425 2.68 -21.63 -21.55
N GLY A 426 3.69 -21.13 -22.27
CA GLY A 426 4.99 -21.77 -22.43
C GLY A 426 5.84 -21.68 -21.16
N ARG A 427 6.29 -22.84 -20.68
CA ARG A 427 7.21 -23.02 -19.55
C ARG A 427 8.50 -23.63 -20.06
N ARG A 428 9.65 -23.05 -19.74
CA ARG A 428 10.95 -23.57 -20.19
C ARG A 428 12.11 -23.10 -19.33
N ASP A 429 13.12 -23.95 -19.24
CA ASP A 429 14.44 -23.55 -18.75
C ASP A 429 15.18 -22.78 -19.85
N LEU A 430 16.03 -21.85 -19.45
CA LEU A 430 16.76 -20.93 -20.31
C LEU A 430 18.22 -21.39 -20.39
N ALA A 431 18.58 -22.05 -21.49
CA ALA A 431 19.95 -22.48 -21.78
C ALA A 431 20.72 -21.39 -22.54
N LEU A 432 20.58 -20.14 -22.09
CA LEU A 432 21.07 -18.98 -22.82
C LEU A 432 22.58 -18.80 -22.68
N SER A 433 23.27 -18.62 -23.82
CA SER A 433 24.68 -18.23 -23.87
C SER A 433 24.92 -16.76 -23.50
N ARG A 434 23.86 -15.95 -23.43
CA ARG A 434 23.88 -14.50 -23.19
C ARG A 434 22.77 -14.09 -22.21
N PRO A 435 22.99 -13.14 -21.31
CA PRO A 435 21.96 -12.69 -20.38
C PRO A 435 20.80 -12.03 -21.15
N ILE A 436 19.58 -12.20 -20.63
CA ILE A 436 18.44 -11.38 -21.07
C ILE A 436 18.59 -10.01 -20.42
N ALA A 437 18.31 -8.95 -21.16
CA ALA A 437 18.38 -7.57 -20.70
C ALA A 437 17.11 -6.77 -21.03
N SER A 438 16.21 -7.31 -21.86
CA SER A 438 14.89 -6.73 -22.09
C SER A 438 13.91 -7.76 -22.68
N HIS A 439 12.62 -7.47 -22.63
CA HIS A 439 11.56 -8.26 -23.28
C HIS A 439 10.39 -7.38 -23.75
N THR A 440 9.62 -7.90 -24.70
CA THR A 440 8.37 -7.26 -25.14
C THR A 440 7.31 -8.31 -25.45
N TRP A 441 6.06 -7.96 -25.22
CA TRP A 441 4.91 -8.72 -25.64
C TRP A 441 4.74 -8.59 -27.15
N THR A 442 4.46 -9.71 -27.82
CA THR A 442 4.35 -9.79 -29.29
C THR A 442 3.11 -10.56 -29.70
N LYS A 443 2.63 -10.28 -30.92
CA LYS A 443 1.51 -10.99 -31.54
C LYS A 443 1.93 -12.31 -32.16
N THR A 444 3.16 -12.36 -32.66
CA THR A 444 3.75 -13.51 -33.35
C THR A 444 5.06 -13.89 -32.68
N CYS A 445 5.30 -15.20 -32.60
CA CYS A 445 6.51 -15.76 -32.03
C CYS A 445 7.38 -16.27 -33.18
N GLU A 446 8.34 -15.45 -33.63
CA GLU A 446 9.26 -15.82 -34.70
C GLU A 446 10.40 -16.68 -34.14
N GLU A 447 10.45 -17.95 -34.55
CA GLU A 447 11.55 -18.86 -34.21
C GLU A 447 12.78 -18.52 -35.06
N SER A 448 13.66 -17.65 -34.54
CA SER A 448 14.99 -17.46 -35.10
C SER A 448 16.09 -17.79 -34.08
N VAL A 449 16.85 -18.82 -34.44
CA VAL A 449 18.16 -19.33 -33.96
C VAL A 449 18.43 -19.33 -32.44
N ALA A 450 18.23 -20.52 -31.86
CA ALA A 450 18.85 -21.10 -30.65
C ALA A 450 18.76 -20.28 -29.34
N LEU A 451 17.70 -20.58 -28.59
CA LEU A 451 17.45 -20.18 -27.20
C LEU A 451 17.38 -21.44 -26.34
#